data_AF-A0A553R5D7-F1
#
_entry.id   AF-A0A553R5D7-F1
#
_cell.length_a   1.000
_cell.length_b   1.000
_cell.length_c   1.000
_cell.angle_alpha   90.00
_cell.angle_beta   90.00
_cell.angle_gamma   90.00
#
_symmetry.space_group_name_H-M   'P 1'
#
loop_
_entity.id
_entity.type
_entity.pdbx_description
1 polymer ?
#
loop_
_entity_poly.entity_id
_entity_poly.type
_entity_poly.pdbx_seq_one_letter_code
_entity_poly.pdbx_strand_id
1 'polypeptide(L)'
;MLLLLCVRGAFQTDPVLLFVCGRRGGNVTLPCQSELREITALSFERTSGNIPLCETEEGCSGRARKRGTCDVLITDLIFSDAGRYSALIYHRDDESELQRVMRTYHLQVHEERLAEAGRPLELEVLLAGADQVQHQDESGSERKQIWRRNTRIQKDGVEIRDERLIISSFTAADAGEYTVLEDDGEMLISVSVRASEETLKEAGNKITILHKVLGNYARAATDLVHWSLSYNFKSTNRKLPADGITED
;
A
#
# COMPACT_ATOMS: atom_id res chain seq x y z
N MET A 1 -12.74 3.42 -9.36
CA MET A 1 -12.82 3.94 -7.98
C MET A 1 -13.49 2.86 -7.13
N LEU A 2 -12.69 1.95 -6.57
CA LEU A 2 -13.19 0.82 -5.79
C LEU A 2 -13.22 1.25 -4.31
N LEU A 3 -14.42 1.39 -3.73
CA LEU A 3 -14.56 1.44 -2.27
C LEU A 3 -14.27 0.03 -1.74
N LEU A 4 -13.13 -0.16 -1.07
CA LEU A 4 -12.93 -1.32 -0.21
C LEU A 4 -13.74 -1.12 1.08
N LEU A 5 -14.97 -1.65 1.09
CA LEU A 5 -15.73 -1.88 2.31
C LEU A 5 -15.24 -3.20 2.94
N CYS A 6 -14.31 -3.10 3.88
CA CYS A 6 -13.91 -4.26 4.70
C CYS A 6 -14.82 -4.35 5.93
N VAL A 7 -15.87 -5.16 5.84
CA VAL A 7 -16.58 -5.69 7.02
C VAL A 7 -16.48 -7.20 6.95
N ARG A 8 -15.60 -7.79 7.77
CA ARG A 8 -15.61 -9.24 8.06
C ARG A 8 -16.10 -9.41 9.50
N GLY A 9 -17.39 -9.72 9.64
CA GLY A 9 -17.96 -10.19 10.91
C GLY A 9 -17.79 -11.70 11.01
N ALA A 10 -17.19 -12.17 12.10
CA ALA A 10 -17.28 -13.56 12.53
C ALA A 10 -18.02 -13.61 13.86
N PHE A 11 -19.16 -14.32 13.88
CA PHE A 11 -19.89 -14.68 15.08
C PHE A 11 -19.29 -15.97 15.64
N GLN A 12 -18.63 -15.91 16.81
CA GLN A 12 -18.67 -16.97 17.83
C GLN A 12 -18.00 -16.53 19.14
N THR A 13 -18.37 -17.22 20.21
CA THR A 13 -18.27 -16.94 21.65
C THR A 13 -16.85 -16.96 22.25
N ASP A 14 -15.91 -16.27 21.63
CA ASP A 14 -14.67 -15.78 22.24
C ASP A 14 -14.83 -14.28 22.57
N PRO A 15 -13.97 -13.64 23.38
CA PRO A 15 -13.95 -12.17 23.43
C PRO A 15 -13.76 -11.67 22.00
N VAL A 16 -14.85 -11.15 21.41
CA VAL A 16 -14.92 -10.84 19.98
C VAL A 16 -13.85 -9.82 19.67
N LEU A 17 -12.80 -10.25 18.96
CA LEU A 17 -11.80 -9.36 18.39
C LEU A 17 -12.45 -8.64 17.21
N LEU A 18 -12.68 -7.34 17.37
CA LEU A 18 -13.29 -6.52 16.34
C LEU A 18 -12.21 -5.85 15.51
N PHE A 19 -12.12 -6.20 14.23
CA PHE A 19 -11.28 -5.51 13.27
C PHE A 19 -11.95 -4.21 12.84
N VAL A 20 -11.23 -3.09 13.00
CA VAL A 20 -11.71 -1.77 12.64
C VAL A 20 -10.66 -1.10 11.76
N CYS A 21 -11.08 -0.51 10.65
CA CYS A 21 -10.17 0.17 9.73
C CYS A 21 -10.41 1.69 9.78
N GLY A 22 -9.33 2.47 9.74
CA GLY A 22 -9.39 3.92 9.65
C GLY A 22 -8.36 4.49 8.67
N ARG A 23 -8.67 5.62 8.04
CA ARG A 23 -7.74 6.31 7.14
C ARG A 23 -6.79 7.19 7.95
N ARG A 24 -5.50 7.21 7.60
CA ARG A 24 -4.53 8.18 8.15
C ARG A 24 -5.05 9.63 7.97
N GLY A 25 -4.95 10.44 9.02
CA GLY A 25 -5.53 11.79 9.13
C GLY A 25 -7.06 11.83 9.27
N GLY A 26 -7.72 10.67 9.24
CA GLY A 26 -9.15 10.52 9.45
C GLY A 26 -9.50 10.17 10.89
N ASN A 27 -10.76 9.78 11.09
CA ASN A 27 -11.29 9.38 12.40
C ASN A 27 -11.84 7.95 12.32
N VAL A 28 -11.85 7.24 13.44
CA VAL A 28 -12.45 5.91 13.55
C VAL A 28 -13.26 5.79 14.83
N THR A 29 -14.38 5.08 14.77
CA THR A 29 -15.18 4.74 15.96
C THR A 29 -14.99 3.25 16.25
N LEU A 30 -14.56 2.93 17.46
CA LEU A 30 -14.51 1.58 18.00
C LEU A 30 -15.88 1.31 18.67
N PRO A 31 -16.72 0.47 18.06
CA PRO A 31 -18.08 0.30 18.53
C PRO A 31 -18.12 -0.61 19.75
N CYS A 32 -18.82 -0.20 20.79
CA CYS A 32 -19.00 -0.96 22.01
C CYS A 32 -19.99 -2.13 21.84
N GLN A 33 -20.96 -1.98 20.91
CA GLN A 33 -22.00 -2.97 20.60
C GLN A 33 -22.76 -3.45 21.85
N SER A 34 -23.01 -2.54 22.79
CA SER A 34 -23.59 -2.87 24.08
C SER A 34 -25.04 -2.39 24.15
N GLU A 35 -25.95 -3.30 24.52
CA GLU A 35 -27.34 -2.99 24.89
C GLU A 35 -27.47 -2.67 26.39
N LEU A 36 -26.35 -2.54 27.11
CA LEU A 36 -26.34 -2.27 28.53
C LEU A 36 -26.96 -0.90 28.82
N ARG A 37 -27.95 -0.89 29.71
CA ARG A 37 -28.75 0.29 30.03
C ARG A 37 -27.98 1.33 30.84
N GLU A 38 -27.06 0.90 31.71
CA GLU A 38 -26.30 1.77 32.60
C GLU A 38 -24.83 1.36 32.67
N ILE A 39 -23.95 2.21 32.13
CA ILE A 39 -22.51 2.01 32.17
C ILE A 39 -21.93 2.94 33.24
N THR A 40 -21.38 2.35 34.29
CA THR A 40 -20.80 3.04 35.45
C THR A 40 -19.46 3.67 35.12
N ALA A 41 -18.62 2.98 34.34
CA ALA A 41 -17.29 3.47 33.96
C ALA A 41 -16.78 2.78 32.69
N LEU A 42 -15.86 3.46 32.00
CA LEU A 42 -15.16 2.94 30.82
C LEU A 42 -13.66 3.17 30.97
N SER A 43 -12.88 2.10 30.95
CA SER A 43 -11.42 2.17 30.83
C SER A 43 -11.01 1.76 29.42
N PHE A 44 -10.13 2.52 28.80
CA PHE A 44 -9.64 2.24 27.45
C PHE A 44 -8.13 2.17 27.47
N GLU A 45 -7.59 1.08 26.97
CA GLU A 45 -6.16 0.78 27.07
C GLU A 45 -5.63 0.20 25.76
N ARG A 46 -4.33 0.42 25.54
CA ARG A 46 -3.52 -0.29 24.56
C ARG A 46 -2.35 -0.96 25.29
N THR A 47 -1.56 -1.77 24.60
CA THR A 47 -0.40 -2.47 25.21
C THR A 47 0.55 -1.55 25.98
N SER A 48 0.70 -0.29 25.58
CA SER A 48 1.55 0.68 26.27
C SER A 48 0.88 1.41 27.46
N GLY A 49 -0.38 1.11 27.76
CA GLY A 49 -1.08 1.59 28.96
C GLY A 49 -2.45 2.21 28.68
N ASN A 50 -3.02 2.78 29.75
CA ASN A 50 -4.31 3.47 29.71
C ASN A 50 -4.27 4.70 28.81
N ILE A 51 -5.30 4.85 27.99
CA ILE A 51 -5.53 6.00 27.14
C ILE A 51 -6.66 6.82 27.77
N PRO A 52 -6.40 8.07 28.18
CA PRO A 52 -7.44 8.91 28.74
C PRO A 52 -8.52 9.17 27.68
N LEU A 53 -9.77 8.91 28.04
CA LEU A 53 -10.93 9.25 27.20
C LEU A 53 -11.49 10.59 27.62
N CYS A 54 -11.69 11.47 26.64
CA CYS A 54 -12.48 12.67 26.85
C CYS A 54 -13.96 12.30 27.02
N GLU A 55 -14.57 12.68 28.13
CA GLU A 55 -16.01 12.53 28.34
C GLU A 55 -16.81 13.78 27.92
N THR A 56 -16.18 14.96 27.95
CA THR A 56 -16.78 16.24 27.55
C THR A 56 -15.93 16.95 26.50
N GLU A 57 -16.55 17.86 25.72
CA GLU A 57 -15.85 18.64 24.69
C GLU A 57 -14.94 19.74 25.26
N GLU A 58 -15.21 20.20 26.49
CA GLU A 58 -14.44 21.26 27.13
C GLU A 58 -13.15 20.73 27.78
N GLY A 59 -12.01 21.32 27.39
CA GLY A 59 -10.73 21.13 28.08
C GLY A 59 -9.98 19.83 27.77
N CYS A 60 -10.47 18.99 26.86
CA CYS A 60 -9.77 17.75 26.51
C CYS A 60 -8.85 17.91 25.30
N SER A 61 -7.55 17.77 25.51
CA SER A 61 -6.52 17.78 24.46
C SER A 61 -6.27 16.41 23.80
N GLY A 62 -6.98 15.36 24.26
CA GLY A 62 -6.82 14.00 23.77
C GLY A 62 -7.49 13.75 22.42
N ARG A 63 -6.92 12.81 21.64
CA ARG A 63 -7.49 12.32 20.37
C ARG A 63 -8.55 11.24 20.56
N ALA A 64 -8.61 10.59 21.73
CA ALA A 64 -9.57 9.54 22.05
C ALA A 64 -10.72 10.11 22.91
N ARG A 65 -11.98 9.86 22.50
CA ARG A 65 -13.18 10.41 23.14
C ARG A 65 -14.23 9.33 23.31
N LYS A 66 -14.93 9.36 24.43
CA LYS A 66 -16.15 8.56 24.61
C LYS A 66 -17.27 9.19 23.77
N ARG A 67 -17.99 8.36 23.03
CA ARG A 67 -19.15 8.76 22.22
C ARG A 67 -20.36 7.92 22.61
N GLY A 68 -21.48 8.58 22.90
CA GLY A 68 -22.68 7.90 23.38
C GLY A 68 -22.41 7.11 24.66
N THR A 69 -22.96 5.89 24.75
CA THR A 69 -22.91 5.09 25.97
C THR A 69 -21.50 4.57 26.27
N CYS A 70 -20.77 4.07 25.26
CA CYS A 70 -19.44 3.49 25.44
C CYS A 70 -18.60 3.36 24.16
N ASP A 71 -19.02 3.92 23.03
CA ASP A 71 -18.19 3.90 21.83
C ASP A 71 -16.96 4.79 22.05
N VAL A 72 -15.85 4.46 21.38
CA VAL A 72 -14.62 5.26 21.45
C VAL A 72 -14.30 5.83 20.08
N LEU A 73 -14.31 7.16 19.97
CA LEU A 73 -13.87 7.89 18.79
C LEU A 73 -12.38 8.22 18.92
N ILE A 74 -11.56 7.80 17.96
CA ILE A 74 -10.17 8.25 17.82
C ILE A 74 -10.10 9.18 16.61
N THR A 75 -9.63 10.40 16.81
CA THR A 75 -9.50 11.41 15.76
C THR A 75 -8.07 11.58 15.28
N ASP A 76 -7.91 12.07 14.04
CA ASP A 76 -6.60 12.38 13.44
C ASP A 76 -5.63 11.19 13.54
N LEU A 77 -6.02 10.09 12.88
CA LEU A 77 -5.30 8.83 12.95
C LEU A 77 -3.89 8.93 12.38
N ILE A 78 -2.94 8.39 13.11
CA ILE A 78 -1.56 8.19 12.68
C ILE A 78 -1.21 6.71 12.69
N PHE A 79 -0.15 6.31 12.00
CA PHE A 79 0.21 4.89 11.93
C PHE A 79 0.44 4.25 13.30
N SER A 80 1.05 4.96 14.25
CA SER A 80 1.26 4.45 15.61
C SER A 80 -0.02 4.22 16.42
N ASP A 81 -1.19 4.59 15.88
CA ASP A 81 -2.48 4.21 16.45
C ASP A 81 -2.91 2.80 16.04
N ALA A 82 -2.30 2.20 15.02
CA ALA A 82 -2.62 0.83 14.64
C ALA A 82 -2.27 -0.16 15.75
N GLY A 83 -3.02 -1.26 15.80
CA GLY A 83 -2.80 -2.38 16.72
C GLY A 83 -3.95 -2.64 17.68
N ARG A 84 -3.65 -3.33 18.77
CA ARG A 84 -4.66 -3.86 19.70
C ARG A 84 -5.06 -2.86 20.77
N TYR A 85 -6.37 -2.78 21.00
CA TYR A 85 -6.98 -1.99 22.06
C TYR A 85 -7.94 -2.86 22.88
N SER A 86 -8.08 -2.53 24.16
CA SER A 86 -9.07 -3.12 25.05
C SER A 86 -9.94 -2.01 25.65
N ALA A 87 -11.25 -2.21 25.61
CA ALA A 87 -12.21 -1.42 26.36
C ALA A 87 -12.79 -2.27 27.49
N LEU A 88 -12.56 -1.85 28.73
CA LEU A 88 -13.14 -2.44 29.93
C LEU A 88 -14.36 -1.61 30.33
N ILE A 89 -15.53 -2.20 30.14
CA ILE A 89 -16.83 -1.60 30.40
C ILE A 89 -17.33 -2.11 31.74
N TYR A 90 -17.58 -1.20 32.66
CA TYR A 90 -18.14 -1.50 33.98
C TYR A 90 -19.62 -1.13 33.98
N HIS A 91 -20.48 -2.05 34.39
CA HIS A 91 -21.92 -1.84 34.48
C HIS A 91 -22.48 -2.50 35.74
N ARG A 92 -23.68 -2.10 36.14
CA ARG A 92 -24.45 -2.82 37.17
C ARG A 92 -25.50 -3.68 36.50
N ASP A 93 -25.66 -4.90 37.00
CA ASP A 93 -26.78 -5.76 36.61
C ASP A 93 -28.08 -5.40 37.35
N ASP A 94 -29.16 -6.14 37.07
CA ASP A 94 -30.46 -5.91 37.70
C ASP A 94 -30.44 -6.12 39.23
N GLU A 95 -29.44 -6.82 39.76
CA GLU A 95 -29.20 -7.04 41.19
C GLU A 95 -28.27 -5.97 41.80
N SER A 96 -27.88 -4.96 41.02
CA SER A 96 -26.96 -3.86 41.38
C SER A 96 -25.50 -4.28 41.62
N GLU A 97 -25.12 -5.50 41.23
CA GLU A 97 -23.75 -6.01 41.33
C GLU A 97 -22.87 -5.46 40.20
N LEU A 98 -21.61 -5.14 40.52
CA LEU A 98 -20.69 -4.56 39.54
C LEU A 98 -20.12 -5.65 38.63
N GLN A 99 -20.51 -5.60 37.37
CA GLN A 99 -20.04 -6.49 36.32
C GLN A 99 -19.04 -5.80 35.39
N ARG A 100 -18.15 -6.58 34.78
CA ARG A 100 -17.15 -6.10 33.82
C ARG A 100 -17.22 -6.86 32.51
N VAL A 101 -17.27 -6.12 31.42
CA VAL A 101 -17.21 -6.65 30.06
C VAL A 101 -15.99 -6.11 29.36
N MET A 102 -15.16 -6.99 28.79
CA MET A 102 -14.02 -6.60 27.97
C MET A 102 -14.38 -6.69 26.49
N ARG A 103 -13.95 -5.70 25.73
CA ARG A 103 -14.01 -5.68 24.26
C ARG A 103 -12.61 -5.45 23.73
N THR A 104 -12.22 -6.23 22.73
CA THR A 104 -10.89 -6.14 22.13
C THR A 104 -11.05 -5.69 20.68
N TYR A 105 -10.25 -4.72 20.26
CA TYR A 105 -10.24 -4.21 18.91
C TYR A 105 -8.86 -4.39 18.29
N HIS A 106 -8.85 -4.60 16.99
CA HIS A 106 -7.65 -4.50 16.15
C HIS A 106 -7.84 -3.34 15.18
N LEU A 107 -7.17 -2.22 15.44
CA LEU A 107 -7.25 -1.02 14.61
C LEU A 107 -6.21 -1.09 13.50
N GLN A 108 -6.68 -1.06 12.25
CA GLN A 108 -5.86 -1.02 11.04
C GLN A 108 -5.88 0.39 10.47
N VAL A 109 -4.72 0.93 10.12
CA VAL A 109 -4.61 2.28 9.54
C VAL A 109 -4.19 2.18 8.08
N HIS A 110 -4.96 2.81 7.18
CA HIS A 110 -4.64 2.81 5.76
C HIS A 110 -4.34 4.21 5.21
N GLU A 111 -3.46 4.27 4.21
CA GLU A 111 -3.08 5.50 3.50
C GLU A 111 -3.04 5.25 1.98
N GLU A 112 -3.42 6.25 1.20
CA GLU A 112 -3.14 6.28 -0.24
C GLU A 112 -2.08 7.36 -0.50
N ARG A 113 -1.06 7.03 -1.29
CA ARG A 113 0.06 7.90 -1.57
C ARG A 113 0.42 7.93 -3.05
N LEU A 114 0.80 9.10 -3.54
CA LEU A 114 1.40 9.27 -4.86
C LEU A 114 2.93 9.32 -4.73
N ALA A 115 3.62 8.70 -5.68
CA ALA A 115 5.06 8.67 -5.76
C ALA A 115 5.56 9.06 -7.16
N GLU A 116 6.67 9.78 -7.21
CA GLU A 116 7.33 10.20 -8.45
C GLU A 116 8.43 9.21 -8.83
N ALA A 117 8.52 8.83 -10.11
CA ALA A 117 9.60 7.98 -10.56
C ALA A 117 10.98 8.63 -10.38
N GLY A 118 11.96 7.82 -10.02
CA GLY A 118 13.33 8.27 -9.79
C GLY A 118 13.51 9.06 -8.49
N ARG A 119 12.44 9.31 -7.72
CA ARG A 119 12.50 9.92 -6.39
C ARG A 119 12.45 8.85 -5.30
N PRO A 120 13.01 9.14 -4.11
CA PRO A 120 12.85 8.25 -2.96
C PRO A 120 11.39 8.14 -2.52
N LEU A 121 10.93 6.93 -2.26
CA LEU A 121 9.69 6.66 -1.53
C LEU A 121 10.05 6.27 -0.10
N GLU A 122 9.64 7.08 0.87
CA GLU A 122 9.85 6.82 2.30
C GLU A 122 8.54 6.49 3.00
N LEU A 123 8.42 5.30 3.57
CA LEU A 123 7.24 4.83 4.29
C LEU A 123 7.56 4.70 5.79
N GLU A 124 6.92 5.53 6.62
CA GLU A 124 7.04 5.53 8.09
C GLU A 124 6.21 4.40 8.73
N VAL A 125 6.48 3.16 8.34
CA VAL A 125 5.60 2.03 8.63
C VAL A 125 6.20 0.99 9.57
N LEU A 126 7.45 1.17 10.02
CA LEU A 126 8.16 0.22 10.89
C LEU A 126 7.92 0.53 12.37
N LEU A 127 6.66 0.41 12.78
CA LEU A 127 6.25 0.61 14.17
C LEU A 127 6.89 -0.41 15.11
N ALA A 128 6.88 -0.12 16.41
CA ALA A 128 7.34 -1.05 17.44
C ALA A 128 6.64 -2.43 17.41
N GLY A 129 5.42 -2.54 16.89
CA GLY A 129 4.70 -3.81 16.70
C GLY A 129 4.89 -4.49 15.33
N ALA A 130 5.54 -3.84 14.36
CA ALA A 130 5.68 -4.39 13.00
C ALA A 130 6.71 -5.53 12.94
N ASP A 131 6.31 -6.74 12.55
CA ASP A 131 7.20 -7.88 12.29
C ASP A 131 7.59 -7.97 10.82
N GLN A 132 6.65 -7.72 9.90
CA GLN A 132 6.85 -7.99 8.48
C GLN A 132 6.26 -6.88 7.61
N VAL A 133 6.91 -6.58 6.49
CA VAL A 133 6.33 -5.80 5.40
C VAL A 133 6.25 -6.66 4.13
N GLN A 134 5.05 -6.69 3.54
CA GLN A 134 4.77 -7.33 2.27
C GLN A 134 4.43 -6.28 1.21
N HIS A 135 4.88 -6.51 -0.02
CA HIS A 135 4.54 -5.70 -1.19
C HIS A 135 3.79 -6.56 -2.20
N GLN A 136 2.70 -6.01 -2.73
CA GLN A 136 1.95 -6.54 -3.86
C GLN A 136 1.91 -5.48 -4.95
N ASP A 137 2.37 -5.82 -6.15
CA ASP A 137 2.32 -4.88 -7.27
C ASP A 137 0.89 -4.58 -7.75
N GLU A 138 0.73 -3.55 -8.57
CA GLU A 138 -0.58 -3.16 -9.13
C GLU A 138 -1.22 -4.23 -10.02
N SER A 139 -0.43 -5.20 -10.52
CA SER A 139 -0.96 -6.31 -11.32
C SER A 139 -1.68 -7.37 -10.47
N GLY A 140 -1.60 -7.26 -9.14
CA GLY A 140 -2.21 -8.19 -8.21
C GLY A 140 -1.42 -9.49 -8.08
N SER A 141 -0.10 -9.46 -8.34
CA SER A 141 0.78 -10.63 -8.18
C SER A 141 0.76 -11.18 -6.74
N GLU A 142 1.43 -12.31 -6.51
CA GLU A 142 1.69 -12.81 -5.16
C GLU A 142 2.35 -11.74 -4.27
N ARG A 143 1.95 -11.68 -2.99
CA ARG A 143 2.54 -10.80 -1.97
C ARG A 143 3.96 -11.26 -1.66
N LYS A 144 4.93 -10.36 -1.84
CA LYS A 144 6.35 -10.63 -1.58
C LYS A 144 6.77 -9.97 -0.27
N GLN A 145 7.39 -10.73 0.61
CA GLN A 145 8.03 -10.17 1.81
C GLN A 145 9.24 -9.33 1.38
N ILE A 146 9.25 -8.04 1.74
CA ILE A 146 10.34 -7.12 1.41
C ILE A 146 11.17 -6.72 2.62
N TRP A 147 10.62 -6.92 3.82
CA TRP A 147 11.30 -6.69 5.09
C TRP A 147 10.73 -7.59 6.17
N ARG A 148 11.59 -8.04 7.11
CA ARG A 148 11.17 -8.69 8.34
C ARG A 148 12.11 -8.39 9.50
N ARG A 149 11.52 -8.04 10.65
CA ARG A 149 12.21 -7.74 11.90
C ARG A 149 13.10 -8.89 12.33
N ASN A 150 14.26 -8.56 12.92
CA ASN A 150 15.20 -9.53 13.50
C ASN A 150 15.69 -10.62 12.53
N THR A 151 15.56 -10.40 11.21
CA THR A 151 16.08 -11.28 10.18
C THR A 151 16.99 -10.51 9.23
N ARG A 152 17.76 -11.24 8.42
CA ARG A 152 18.51 -10.64 7.30
C ARG A 152 17.64 -10.42 6.05
N ILE A 153 16.32 -10.63 6.15
CA ILE A 153 15.43 -10.57 5.00
C ILE A 153 15.07 -9.10 4.73
N GLN A 154 15.73 -8.55 3.72
CA GLN A 154 15.53 -7.22 3.17
C GLN A 154 15.72 -7.31 1.66
N LYS A 155 14.74 -6.87 0.88
CA LYS A 155 14.82 -6.89 -0.60
C LYS A 155 15.89 -5.90 -1.07
N ASP A 156 16.62 -6.26 -2.12
CA ASP A 156 17.55 -5.34 -2.79
C ASP A 156 16.84 -4.05 -3.23
N GLY A 157 17.48 -2.91 -2.98
CA GLY A 157 16.92 -1.59 -3.27
C GLY A 157 15.95 -1.04 -2.21
N VAL A 158 15.65 -1.82 -1.17
CA VAL A 158 14.98 -1.33 0.05
C VAL A 158 16.04 -1.03 1.11
N GLU A 159 15.97 0.13 1.74
CA GLU A 159 16.80 0.54 2.88
C GLU A 159 15.91 0.78 4.10
N ILE A 160 16.44 0.52 5.30
CA ILE A 160 15.78 0.81 6.56
C ILE A 160 16.58 1.88 7.29
N ARG A 161 15.95 3.02 7.55
CA ARG A 161 16.59 4.14 8.27
C ARG A 161 15.55 4.88 9.10
N ASP A 162 15.87 5.17 10.36
CA ASP A 162 15.01 5.93 11.27
C ASP A 162 13.56 5.42 11.33
N GLU A 163 13.38 4.09 11.45
CA GLU A 163 12.05 3.43 11.47
C GLU A 163 11.23 3.62 10.17
N ARG A 164 11.89 3.96 9.06
CA ARG A 164 11.30 4.07 7.73
C ARG A 164 11.78 2.96 6.81
N LEU A 165 10.87 2.52 5.95
CA LEU A 165 11.20 1.75 4.76
C LEU A 165 11.42 2.71 3.60
N ILE A 166 12.61 2.67 2.98
CA ILE A 166 13.03 3.60 1.94
C ILE A 166 13.30 2.83 0.65
N ILE A 167 12.63 3.21 -0.44
CA ILE A 167 12.98 2.81 -1.80
C ILE A 167 13.66 4.01 -2.45
N SER A 168 14.96 3.92 -2.67
CA SER A 168 15.80 5.08 -3.03
C SER A 168 15.46 5.72 -4.38
N SER A 169 14.96 4.93 -5.33
CA SER A 169 14.54 5.38 -6.65
C SER A 169 13.29 4.62 -7.07
N PHE A 170 12.12 5.20 -6.78
CA PHE A 170 10.83 4.61 -7.09
C PHE A 170 10.65 4.35 -8.60
N THR A 171 10.07 3.19 -8.93
CA THR A 171 9.69 2.82 -10.30
C THR A 171 8.24 2.36 -10.36
N ALA A 172 7.67 2.22 -11.56
CA ALA A 172 6.31 1.70 -11.73
C ALA A 172 6.13 0.28 -11.14
N ALA A 173 7.20 -0.51 -11.04
CA ALA A 173 7.15 -1.85 -10.44
C ALA A 173 7.07 -1.81 -8.91
N ASP A 174 7.39 -0.67 -8.29
CA ASP A 174 7.27 -0.46 -6.85
C ASP A 174 5.88 0.09 -6.49
N ALA A 175 5.07 0.52 -7.46
CA ALA A 175 3.67 0.85 -7.21
C ALA A 175 2.89 -0.39 -6.74
N GLY A 176 1.82 -0.17 -5.98
CA GLY A 176 0.98 -1.21 -5.42
C GLY A 176 0.76 -1.08 -3.91
N GLU A 177 0.41 -2.19 -3.28
CA GLU A 177 0.02 -2.23 -1.88
C GLU A 177 1.18 -2.70 -0.98
N TYR A 178 1.46 -1.93 0.07
CA TYR A 178 2.40 -2.27 1.12
C TYR A 178 1.64 -2.59 2.39
N THR A 179 1.69 -3.85 2.81
CA THR A 179 1.00 -4.34 4.01
C THR A 179 2.02 -4.58 5.12
N VAL A 180 1.79 -3.99 6.29
CA VAL A 180 2.58 -4.24 7.50
C VAL A 180 1.82 -5.15 8.44
N LEU A 181 2.50 -6.19 8.91
CA LEU A 181 1.95 -7.24 9.75
C LEU A 181 2.63 -7.29 11.12
N GLU A 182 1.88 -7.69 12.14
CA GLU A 182 2.37 -8.16 13.44
C GLU A 182 2.99 -9.56 13.33
N ASP A 183 3.56 -10.05 14.44
CA ASP A 183 4.19 -11.37 14.53
C ASP A 183 3.18 -12.52 14.42
N ASP A 184 1.95 -12.30 14.87
CA ASP A 184 0.80 -13.21 14.69
C ASP A 184 0.21 -13.17 13.27
N GLY A 185 0.71 -12.27 12.40
CA GLY A 185 0.28 -12.11 11.02
C GLY A 185 -0.89 -11.15 10.83
N GLU A 186 -1.38 -10.50 11.89
CA GLU A 186 -2.46 -9.51 11.79
C GLU A 186 -1.97 -8.19 11.17
N MET A 187 -2.84 -7.53 10.40
CA MET A 187 -2.45 -6.34 9.63
C MET A 187 -2.53 -5.05 10.45
N LEU A 188 -1.42 -4.32 10.60
CA LEU A 188 -1.40 -2.99 11.22
C LEU A 188 -1.70 -1.87 10.24
N ILE A 189 -0.98 -1.88 9.11
CA ILE A 189 -0.96 -0.77 8.16
C ILE A 189 -1.12 -1.30 6.74
N SER A 190 -1.87 -0.54 5.92
CA SER A 190 -1.96 -0.74 4.48
C SER A 190 -1.66 0.58 3.77
N VAL A 191 -0.59 0.63 2.97
CA VAL A 191 -0.27 1.81 2.15
C VAL A 191 -0.41 1.47 0.67
N SER A 192 -1.35 2.13 0.01
CA SER A 192 -1.54 2.04 -1.43
C SER A 192 -0.73 3.12 -2.13
N VAL A 193 0.32 2.72 -2.83
CA VAL A 193 1.21 3.64 -3.54
C VAL A 193 0.93 3.59 -5.03
N ARG A 194 0.66 4.76 -5.63
CA ARG A 194 0.48 4.90 -7.08
C ARG A 194 1.54 5.82 -7.67
N ALA A 195 1.91 5.57 -8.92
CA ALA A 195 2.73 6.51 -9.67
C ALA A 195 1.97 7.82 -9.91
N SER A 196 2.67 8.95 -9.81
CA SER A 196 2.11 10.26 -10.14
C SER A 196 1.79 10.37 -11.64
N GLU A 197 0.85 11.25 -12.02
CA GLU A 197 0.53 11.46 -13.44
C GLU A 197 1.74 11.90 -14.27
N GLU A 198 2.63 12.70 -13.69
CA GLU A 198 3.86 13.17 -14.34
C GLU A 198 4.78 12.00 -14.67
N THR A 199 4.92 11.06 -13.72
CA THR A 199 5.64 9.80 -13.93
C THR A 199 5.07 8.98 -15.10
N LEU A 200 3.74 8.87 -15.18
CA LEU A 200 3.07 8.13 -16.25
C LEU A 200 3.25 8.82 -17.61
N LYS A 201 3.22 10.16 -17.66
CA LYS A 201 3.47 10.96 -18.88
C LYS A 201 4.91 10.80 -19.37
N GLU A 202 5.89 10.85 -18.47
CA GLU A 202 7.30 10.63 -18.82
C GLU A 202 7.55 9.22 -19.37
N ALA A 203 6.97 8.19 -18.76
CA ALA A 203 7.07 6.82 -19.25
C ALA A 203 6.45 6.68 -20.65
N GLY A 204 5.25 7.23 -20.87
CA GLY A 204 4.60 7.25 -22.20
C GLY A 204 5.42 7.98 -23.26
N ASN A 205 6.05 9.09 -22.89
CA ASN A 205 6.93 9.85 -23.79
C ASN A 205 8.19 9.05 -24.16
N LYS A 206 8.83 8.37 -23.20
CA LYS A 206 9.99 7.51 -23.46
C LYS A 206 9.63 6.35 -24.40
N ILE A 207 8.49 5.69 -24.19
CA ILE A 207 7.99 4.62 -25.08
C ILE A 207 7.76 5.16 -26.49
N THR A 208 7.17 6.34 -26.62
CA THR A 208 6.93 6.99 -27.92
C THR A 208 8.23 7.28 -28.67
N ILE A 209 9.26 7.75 -27.96
CA ILE A 209 10.60 7.98 -28.55
C ILE A 209 11.23 6.67 -28.99
N LEU A 210 11.21 5.63 -28.14
CA LEU A 210 11.72 4.30 -28.47
C LEU A 210 11.05 3.72 -29.72
N HIS A 211 9.72 3.80 -29.83
CA HIS A 211 8.99 3.38 -31.04
C HIS A 211 9.42 4.15 -32.29
N LYS A 212 9.62 5.47 -32.19
CA LYS A 212 10.12 6.28 -33.32
C LYS A 212 11.53 5.88 -33.74
N VAL A 213 12.43 5.66 -32.77
CA VAL A 213 13.81 5.25 -33.03
C VAL A 213 13.86 3.87 -33.66
N LEU A 214 13.14 2.88 -33.11
CA LEU A 214 13.05 1.54 -33.67
C LEU A 214 12.44 1.55 -35.08
N GLY A 215 11.40 2.35 -35.31
CA GLY A 215 10.79 2.51 -36.63
C GLY A 215 11.71 3.19 -37.65
N ASN A 216 12.62 4.07 -37.21
CA ASN A 216 13.65 4.65 -38.07
C ASN A 216 14.73 3.62 -38.42
N TYR A 217 15.14 2.80 -37.45
CA TYR A 217 16.10 1.71 -37.67
C TYR A 217 15.57 0.66 -38.65
N ALA A 218 14.30 0.27 -38.51
CA ALA A 218 13.65 -0.67 -39.42
C ALA A 218 13.61 -0.12 -40.86
N ARG A 219 13.31 1.17 -41.04
CA ARG A 219 13.34 1.83 -42.36
C ARG A 219 14.74 1.90 -42.97
N ALA A 220 15.75 2.26 -42.18
CA ALA A 220 17.13 2.27 -42.65
C ALA A 220 17.60 0.87 -43.10
N ALA A 221 17.19 -0.18 -42.38
CA ALA A 221 17.48 -1.56 -42.75
C ALA A 221 16.79 -1.97 -44.06
N THR A 222 15.52 -1.59 -44.28
CA THR A 222 14.83 -1.86 -45.54
C THR A 222 15.44 -1.11 -46.72
N ASP A 223 15.87 0.14 -46.51
CA ASP A 223 16.52 0.94 -47.56
C ASP A 223 17.88 0.35 -47.95
N LEU A 224 18.65 -0.16 -46.99
CA LEU A 224 19.90 -0.90 -47.23
C LEU A 224 19.67 -2.21 -48.02
N VAL A 225 18.62 -2.97 -47.67
CA VAL A 225 18.24 -4.18 -48.42
C VAL A 225 17.79 -3.83 -49.84
N HIS A 226 16.97 -2.80 -50.01
CA HIS A 226 16.53 -2.35 -51.32
C HIS A 226 17.70 -1.83 -52.18
N TRP A 227 18.63 -1.08 -51.58
CA TRP A 227 19.83 -0.61 -52.26
C TRP A 227 20.74 -1.76 -52.70
N SER A 228 20.97 -2.75 -51.84
CA SER A 228 21.79 -3.94 -52.19
C SER A 228 21.16 -4.78 -53.30
N LEU A 229 19.83 -4.94 -53.31
CA LEU A 229 19.10 -5.61 -54.40
C LEU A 229 19.17 -4.80 -55.71
N SER A 230 19.03 -3.47 -55.63
CA SER A 230 19.18 -2.56 -56.77
C SER A 230 20.59 -2.60 -57.38
N TYR A 231 21.61 -2.67 -56.53
CA TYR A 231 23.01 -2.75 -56.93
C TYR A 231 23.32 -4.07 -57.64
N ASN A 232 22.85 -5.20 -57.11
CA ASN A 232 23.03 -6.53 -57.71
C ASN A 232 22.24 -6.72 -59.02
N PHE A 233 21.10 -6.04 -59.18
CA PHE A 233 20.33 -6.06 -60.43
C PHE A 233 21.01 -5.25 -61.55
N LYS A 234 21.74 -4.19 -61.22
CA LYS A 234 22.50 -3.39 -62.20
C LYS A 234 23.82 -4.04 -62.62
N SER A 235 24.46 -4.83 -61.76
CA SER A 235 25.71 -5.53 -62.10
C SER A 235 25.48 -6.74 -63.01
N THR A 236 24.32 -7.41 -62.92
CA THR A 236 23.96 -8.57 -63.75
C THR A 236 23.42 -8.22 -65.15
N ASN A 237 23.06 -6.95 -65.40
CA ASN A 237 22.51 -6.48 -66.68
C ASN A 237 23.53 -5.78 -67.61
N ARG A 238 24.83 -5.75 -67.30
CA ARG A 238 25.84 -5.39 -68.31
C ARG A 238 26.05 -6.58 -69.25
N LYS A 239 25.28 -6.60 -70.34
CA LYS A 239 25.49 -7.46 -71.51
C LYS A 239 26.93 -7.34 -72.01
N LEU A 240 27.60 -8.48 -72.16
CA LEU A 240 28.77 -8.65 -73.02
C LEU A 240 28.45 -8.14 -74.43
N PRO A 241 29.36 -7.42 -75.10
CA PRO A 241 29.16 -7.05 -76.50
C PRO A 241 29.12 -8.33 -77.35
N ALA A 242 28.12 -8.40 -78.22
CA ALA A 242 28.01 -9.43 -79.25
C ALA A 242 29.02 -9.09 -80.35
N ASP A 243 30.07 -9.90 -80.46
CA ASP A 243 30.94 -9.88 -81.64
C ASP A 243 30.14 -10.37 -82.85
N GLY A 244 29.86 -9.44 -83.76
CA GLY A 244 29.36 -9.72 -85.08
C GLY A 244 30.48 -10.26 -85.95
N ILE A 245 30.35 -11.51 -86.35
CA ILE A 245 31.11 -12.09 -87.45
C ILE A 245 30.32 -11.81 -88.73
N THR A 246 30.92 -11.05 -89.65
CA THR A 246 30.51 -10.98 -91.06
C THR A 246 31.70 -11.38 -91.92
N GLU A 247 31.44 -12.30 -92.84
CA GLU A 247 32.35 -12.83 -93.87
C GLU A 247 32.75 -11.75 -94.90
N ASP A 248 34.03 -11.74 -95.28
CA ASP A 248 34.51 -11.95 -96.66
C ASP A 248 36.03 -12.27 -96.64
#